data_AF-A0A2Z2PMH2-F1
#
_entry.id   AF-A0A2Z2PMH2-F1
#
_cell.length_a   1.000
_cell.length_b   1.000
_cell.length_c   1.000
_cell.angle_alpha   90.00
_cell.angle_beta   90.00
_cell.angle_gamma   90.00
#
_symmetry.space_group_name_H-M   'P 1'
#
loop_
_entity.id
_entity.type
_entity.pdbx_description
1 polymer ?
#
loop_
_entity_poly.entity_id
_entity_poly.type
_entity_poly.pdbx_seq_one_letter_code
_entity_poly.pdbx_strand_id
1 'polypeptide(L)'
;MESEDATLTKKVELRPLVGLTRGLHPADLEKLTIDAIRAHRRLVEKADELFQALPESYKSGKEVGGPQHLCYIEASIEMHAQMSAVSTLISILGYIPNASVN
;
A
#
# COMPACT_ATOMS: atom_id res chain seq x y z
N MET A 1 12.76 29.93 -7.28
CA MET A 1 12.91 28.50 -7.59
C MET A 1 12.30 27.75 -6.42
N GLU A 2 11.07 27.26 -6.55
CA GLU A 2 10.55 26.29 -5.57
C GLU A 2 11.40 25.02 -5.71
N SER A 3 12.00 24.57 -4.60
CA SER A 3 12.83 23.36 -4.59
C SER A 3 11.98 22.16 -4.99
N GLU A 4 12.49 21.23 -5.81
CA GLU A 4 11.82 19.96 -6.13
C GLU A 4 11.47 19.16 -4.87
N ASP A 5 12.17 19.40 -3.76
CA ASP A 5 11.87 18.84 -2.44
C ASP A 5 10.53 19.34 -1.88
N ALA A 6 10.15 20.60 -2.19
CA ALA A 6 8.91 21.23 -1.77
C ALA A 6 7.67 20.74 -2.56
N THR A 7 7.87 20.26 -3.80
CA THR A 7 6.79 19.68 -4.61
C THR A 7 6.55 18.21 -4.26
N LEU A 8 7.61 17.45 -3.94
CA LEU A 8 7.52 16.08 -3.40
C LEU A 8 6.79 16.03 -2.05
N THR A 9 7.05 16.99 -1.16
CA THR A 9 6.47 17.00 0.20
C THR A 9 4.95 17.21 0.27
N LYS A 10 4.30 17.72 -0.78
CA LYS A 10 2.83 17.86 -0.84
C LYS A 10 2.10 16.57 -1.21
N LYS A 11 2.78 15.57 -1.77
CA LYS A 11 2.16 14.33 -2.27
C LYS A 11 2.47 13.07 -1.43
N VAL A 12 3.41 13.17 -0.49
CA VAL A 12 3.89 12.02 0.30
C VAL A 12 3.00 11.78 1.52
N GLU A 13 2.29 10.66 1.52
CA GLU A 13 1.42 10.21 2.63
C GLU A 13 2.24 9.80 3.87
N LEU A 14 3.39 9.13 3.69
CA LEU A 14 4.28 8.67 4.77
C LEU A 14 5.61 9.41 4.76
N ARG A 15 5.63 10.64 5.31
CA ARG A 15 6.83 11.50 5.39
C ARG A 15 8.10 10.80 5.93
N PRO A 16 8.05 9.88 6.92
CA PRO A 16 9.25 9.20 7.41
C PRO A 16 10.01 8.42 6.32
N LEU A 17 9.34 7.93 5.28
CA LEU A 17 9.99 7.19 4.20
C LEU A 17 10.99 8.05 3.41
N VAL A 18 10.79 9.37 3.33
CA VAL A 18 11.74 10.29 2.69
C VAL A 18 13.08 10.28 3.42
N GLY A 19 13.05 10.27 4.75
CA GLY A 19 14.28 10.20 5.56
C GLY A 19 14.93 8.82 5.50
N LEU A 20 14.13 7.76 5.57
CA LEU A 20 14.60 6.37 5.58
C LEU A 20 15.26 5.94 4.26
N THR A 21 14.81 6.48 3.12
CA THR A 21 15.35 6.13 1.79
C THR A 21 16.38 7.13 1.27
N ARG A 22 16.65 8.21 2.02
CA ARG A 22 17.61 9.24 1.61
C ARG A 22 19.00 8.66 1.43
N GLY A 23 19.58 8.86 0.24
CA GLY A 23 20.93 8.41 -0.09
C GLY A 23 21.04 6.96 -0.52
N LEU A 24 19.92 6.21 -0.62
CA LEU A 24 19.92 4.90 -1.25
C LEU A 24 20.29 5.01 -2.73
N HIS A 25 20.96 3.97 -3.24
CA HIS A 25 21.18 3.84 -4.66
C HIS A 25 19.83 3.68 -5.39
N PRO A 26 19.62 4.29 -6.57
CA PRO A 26 18.32 4.23 -7.27
C PRO A 26 17.78 2.81 -7.50
N ALA A 27 18.66 1.87 -7.83
CA ALA A 27 18.27 0.46 -8.02
C ALA A 27 17.78 -0.21 -6.72
N ASP A 28 18.28 0.17 -5.55
CA ASP A 28 17.80 -0.37 -4.27
C ASP A 28 16.43 0.20 -3.93
N LEU A 29 16.19 1.49 -4.19
CA LEU A 29 14.87 2.11 -4.03
C LEU A 29 13.84 1.49 -4.97
N GLU A 30 14.22 1.27 -6.23
CA GLU A 30 13.36 0.59 -7.21
C GLU A 30 13.00 -0.82 -6.76
N LYS A 31 13.98 -1.60 -6.30
CA LYS A 31 13.76 -2.95 -5.76
C LYS A 31 12.78 -2.94 -4.57
N LEU A 32 12.98 -2.05 -3.59
CA LEU A 32 12.07 -1.90 -2.45
C LEU A 32 10.66 -1.53 -2.91
N THR A 33 10.54 -0.68 -3.92
CA THR A 33 9.24 -0.28 -4.48
C THR A 33 8.55 -1.45 -5.18
N ILE A 34 9.27 -2.25 -5.96
CA ILE A 34 8.75 -3.47 -6.60
C ILE A 34 8.25 -4.47 -5.55
N ASP A 35 9.05 -4.73 -4.50
CA ASP A 35 8.68 -5.66 -3.44
C ASP A 35 7.47 -5.14 -2.64
N ALA A 36 7.39 -3.83 -2.38
CA ALA A 36 6.22 -3.21 -1.75
C ALA A 36 4.95 -3.34 -2.59
N ILE A 37 5.04 -3.16 -3.92
CA ILE A 37 3.92 -3.37 -4.85
C ILE A 37 3.45 -4.84 -4.82
N ARG A 38 4.40 -5.78 -4.85
CA ARG A 38 4.08 -7.22 -4.76
C ARG A 38 3.44 -7.58 -3.42
N ALA A 39 3.95 -7.02 -2.32
CA ALA A 39 3.35 -7.21 -1.00
C ALA A 39 1.93 -6.64 -0.94
N HIS A 40 1.69 -5.44 -1.49
CA HIS A 40 0.36 -4.86 -1.56
C HIS A 40 -0.61 -5.75 -2.35
N ARG A 41 -0.21 -6.29 -3.51
CA ARG A 41 -1.05 -7.22 -4.29
C ARG A 41 -1.49 -8.46 -3.48
N ARG A 42 -0.57 -9.06 -2.72
CA ARG A 42 -0.89 -10.18 -1.82
C ARG A 42 -1.89 -9.79 -0.72
N LEU A 43 -1.78 -8.57 -0.20
CA LEU A 43 -2.73 -8.06 0.80
C LEU A 43 -4.12 -7.80 0.20
N VAL A 44 -4.18 -7.30 -1.04
CA VAL A 44 -5.43 -7.17 -1.79
C VAL A 44 -6.09 -8.52 -1.99
N GLU A 45 -5.33 -9.52 -2.46
CA GLU A 45 -5.82 -10.91 -2.64
C GLU A 45 -6.38 -11.48 -1.33
N LYS A 46 -5.62 -11.36 -0.23
CA LYS A 46 -6.07 -11.80 1.11
C LYS A 46 -7.35 -11.10 1.56
N ALA A 47 -7.45 -9.77 1.40
CA ALA A 47 -8.62 -9.02 1.81
C ALA A 47 -9.85 -9.38 0.96
N ASP A 48 -9.68 -9.58 -0.36
CA ASP A 48 -10.76 -10.03 -1.24
C ASP A 48 -11.22 -11.45 -0.90
N GLU A 49 -10.31 -12.39 -0.67
CA GLU A 49 -10.66 -13.76 -0.23
C GLU A 49 -11.51 -13.74 1.07
N LEU A 50 -11.10 -12.92 2.04
CA LEU A 50 -11.85 -12.75 3.29
C LEU A 50 -13.22 -12.11 3.05
N PHE A 51 -13.30 -11.10 2.18
CA PHE A 51 -14.57 -10.50 1.79
C PHE A 51 -15.48 -11.52 1.12
N GLN A 52 -14.97 -12.29 0.16
CA GLN A 52 -15.74 -13.30 -0.56
C GLN A 52 -16.26 -14.40 0.36
N ALA A 53 -15.53 -14.73 1.43
CA ALA A 53 -15.95 -15.69 2.44
C ALA A 53 -17.02 -15.16 3.42
N LEU A 54 -17.29 -13.84 3.45
CA LEU A 54 -18.34 -13.28 4.31
C LEU A 54 -19.74 -13.72 3.84
N PRO A 55 -20.70 -13.88 4.76
CA PRO A 55 -22.11 -14.05 4.39
C PRO A 55 -22.66 -12.82 3.66
N GLU A 56 -23.67 -13.02 2.81
CA GLU A 56 -24.25 -11.95 1.99
C GLU A 56 -24.86 -10.81 2.82
N SER A 57 -25.34 -11.10 4.03
CA SER A 57 -25.82 -10.09 4.98
C SER A 57 -24.73 -9.10 5.38
N TYR A 58 -23.49 -9.56 5.55
CA TYR A 58 -22.33 -8.70 5.85
C TYR A 58 -21.87 -7.94 4.60
N LYS A 59 -21.78 -8.61 3.44
CA LYS A 59 -21.41 -7.97 2.16
C LYS A 59 -22.36 -6.84 1.78
N SER A 60 -23.66 -7.03 2.04
CA SER A 60 -24.70 -6.01 1.80
C SER A 60 -24.85 -4.98 2.93
N GLY A 61 -24.04 -5.08 4.00
CA GLY A 61 -24.06 -4.15 5.14
C GLY A 61 -25.26 -4.27 6.07
N LYS A 62 -26.04 -5.35 5.97
CA LYS A 62 -27.18 -5.62 6.88
C LYS A 62 -26.72 -6.11 8.25
N GLU A 63 -25.57 -6.78 8.31
CA GLU A 63 -24.95 -7.24 9.55
C GLU A 63 -23.52 -6.71 9.67
N VAL A 64 -23.08 -6.48 10.92
CA VAL A 64 -21.76 -5.96 11.25
C VAL A 64 -21.22 -6.60 12.54
N GLY A 65 -19.92 -6.46 12.80
CA GLY A 65 -19.25 -7.08 13.96
C GLY A 65 -19.00 -8.58 13.83
N GLY A 66 -18.49 -9.18 14.90
CA GLY A 66 -18.15 -10.61 14.95
C GLY A 66 -16.75 -10.94 14.38
N PRO A 67 -16.16 -12.08 14.76
CA PRO A 67 -14.75 -12.38 14.46
C PRO A 67 -14.41 -12.40 12.97
N GLN A 68 -15.30 -12.96 12.14
CA GLN A 68 -15.05 -13.06 10.70
C GLN A 68 -15.03 -11.70 10.00
N HIS A 69 -15.98 -10.82 10.34
CA HIS A 69 -16.04 -9.47 9.79
C HIS A 69 -14.87 -8.61 10.29
N LEU A 70 -14.50 -8.72 11.56
CA LEU A 70 -13.33 -8.03 12.10
C LEU A 70 -12.04 -8.48 11.42
N CYS A 71 -11.88 -9.78 11.13
CA CYS A 71 -10.72 -10.29 10.39
C CYS A 71 -10.61 -9.71 8.97
N TYR A 72 -11.73 -9.59 8.25
CA TYR A 72 -11.77 -8.89 6.96
C TYR A 72 -11.39 -7.41 7.09
N ILE A 73 -11.89 -6.72 8.12
CA ILE A 73 -11.58 -5.31 8.37
C ILE A 73 -10.09 -5.14 8.67
N GLU A 74 -9.50 -5.99 9.51
CA GLU A 74 -8.07 -5.97 9.83
C GLU A 74 -7.20 -6.17 8.58
N ALA A 75 -7.56 -7.13 7.71
CA ALA A 75 -6.87 -7.34 6.44
C ALA A 75 -7.00 -6.14 5.50
N SER A 76 -8.17 -5.50 5.47
CA SER A 76 -8.40 -4.29 4.67
C SER A 76 -7.60 -3.09 5.20
N ILE A 77 -7.47 -2.94 6.52
CA ILE A 77 -6.63 -1.92 7.16
C ILE A 77 -5.16 -2.15 6.78
N GLU A 78 -4.68 -3.38 6.89
CA GLU A 78 -3.30 -3.76 6.51
C GLU A 78 -3.02 -3.42 5.04
N MET A 79 -3.93 -3.78 4.14
CA MET A 79 -3.86 -3.47 2.71
C MET A 79 -3.78 -1.96 2.44
N HIS A 80 -4.63 -1.15 3.09
CA HIS A 80 -4.65 0.30 2.90
C HIS A 80 -3.43 0.99 3.51
N ALA A 81 -2.97 0.56 4.69
CA ALA A 81 -1.74 1.06 5.30
C ALA A 81 -0.53 0.80 4.39
N GLN A 82 -0.44 -0.40 3.80
CA GLN A 82 0.61 -0.72 2.84
C GLN A 82 0.50 0.11 1.54
N MET A 83 -0.72 0.44 1.08
CA MET A 83 -0.90 1.27 -0.11
C MET A 83 -0.32 2.69 0.09
N SER A 84 -0.44 3.27 1.29
CA SER A 84 0.20 4.55 1.61
C SER A 84 1.72 4.49 1.53
N ALA A 85 2.33 3.35 1.89
CA ALA A 85 3.76 3.12 1.70
C ALA A 85 4.13 3.01 0.21
N VAL A 86 3.36 2.24 -0.57
CA VAL A 86 3.55 2.11 -2.03
C VAL A 86 3.45 3.46 -2.73
N SER A 87 2.39 4.23 -2.47
CA SER A 87 2.14 5.57 -3.02
C SER A 87 3.31 6.52 -2.71
N THR A 88 3.82 6.45 -1.49
CA THR A 88 4.98 7.25 -1.06
C THR A 88 6.27 6.81 -1.77
N LEU A 89 6.57 5.51 -1.83
CA LEU A 89 7.78 4.99 -2.48
C LEU A 89 7.78 5.33 -3.98
N ILE A 90 6.65 5.19 -4.66
CA ILE A 90 6.48 5.60 -6.07
C ILE A 90 6.73 7.11 -6.22
N SER A 91 6.23 7.92 -5.29
CA SER A 91 6.45 9.37 -5.33
C SER A 91 7.92 9.74 -5.15
N ILE A 92 8.65 9.03 -4.29
CA ILE A 92 10.10 9.22 -4.09
C ILE A 92 10.90 8.72 -5.31
N LEU A 93 10.52 7.57 -5.88
CA LEU A 93 11.17 6.97 -7.05
C LEU A 93 10.92 7.78 -8.34
N GLY A 94 9.77 8.46 -8.43
CA GLY A 94 9.39 9.32 -9.56
C GLY A 94 8.67 8.60 -10.71
N TYR A 95 8.55 7.27 -10.65
CA TYR A 95 7.79 6.46 -11.62
C TYR A 95 7.27 5.18 -10.97
N ILE A 96 6.37 4.47 -11.66
CA ILE A 96 5.85 3.16 -11.25
C ILE A 96 6.72 2.09 -11.92
N PRO A 97 7.51 1.32 -11.16
CA PRO A 97 8.37 0.29 -11.74
C PRO A 97 7.54 -0.92 -12.18
N ASN A 98 8.06 -1.68 -13.15
CA ASN A 98 7.39 -2.89 -13.58
C ASN A 98 7.52 -3.99 -12.52
N ALA A 99 6.42 -4.26 -11.82
CA ALA A 99 6.33 -5.30 -10.80
C ALA A 99 5.69 -6.60 -11.33
N SER A 100 5.64 -6.82 -12.65
CA SER A 100 5.23 -8.11 -13.20
C SER A 100 6.17 -9.22 -12.72
N VAL A 101 5.61 -10.41 -12.54
CA VAL A 101 6.38 -11.62 -12.27
C VAL A 101 7.08 -11.99 -13.57
N ASN A 102 8.41 -12.02 -13.58
CA ASN A 102 9.14 -12.87 -14.53
C ASN A 102 9.22 -14.28 -13.95
#